data_AF-A0A9P0CQR5-F1
#
_entry.id   AF-A0A9P0CQR5-F1
#
_cell.length_a   1.000
_cell.length_b   1.000
_cell.length_c   1.000
_cell.angle_alpha   90.00
_cell.angle_beta   90.00
_cell.angle_gamma   90.00
#
_symmetry.space_group_name_H-M   'P 1'
#
loop_
_entity.id
_entity.type
_entity.pdbx_description
1 polymer ?
#
loop_
_entity_poly.entity_id
_entity_poly.type
_entity_poly.pdbx_seq_one_letter_code
_entity_poly.pdbx_strand_id
1 'polypeptide(L)'
;MDLRGGKKVGLEEKRFEEVEEVEKGDMTEQNVNNSVGVGYYSSYGKDFVIVQNNRGNPTAILDGCRYRKYRTNNNCVITWICNKQRSRKCKGRMKSLEGKVVSIRPHTCLMKP
;
A
#
# COMPACT_ATOMS: atom_id res chain seq x y z
N MET A 1 58.24 -12.74 -16.79
CA MET A 1 58.18 -14.14 -17.24
C MET A 1 57.45 -14.90 -16.15
N ASP A 2 56.22 -15.39 -16.25
CA ASP A 2 55.26 -15.50 -17.35
C ASP A 2 53.86 -15.64 -16.74
N LEU A 3 52.88 -15.27 -17.57
CA LEU A 3 51.43 -15.34 -17.38
C LEU A 3 50.95 -16.81 -17.33
N ARG A 4 49.85 -17.09 -16.59
CA ARG A 4 48.59 -17.69 -17.12
C ARG A 4 47.62 -18.27 -16.06
N GLY A 5 46.34 -17.99 -16.28
CA GLY A 5 45.18 -18.84 -15.95
C GLY A 5 44.43 -18.44 -14.67
N GLY A 6 43.31 -17.71 -14.66
CA GLY A 6 42.31 -17.51 -15.71
C GLY A 6 41.27 -18.65 -15.71
N LYS A 7 40.36 -18.70 -14.73
CA LYS A 7 39.13 -19.49 -14.84
C LYS A 7 37.92 -18.63 -14.52
N LYS A 8 37.35 -18.04 -15.58
CA LYS A 8 36.04 -17.41 -15.59
C LYS A 8 35.00 -18.53 -15.48
N VAL A 9 34.22 -18.55 -14.42
CA VAL A 9 32.97 -19.32 -14.36
C VAL A 9 31.86 -18.38 -14.77
N GLY A 10 31.22 -18.73 -15.88
CA GLY A 10 30.16 -17.94 -16.52
C GLY A 10 28.96 -17.79 -15.59
N LEU A 11 28.55 -16.54 -15.40
CA LEU A 11 27.24 -16.19 -14.89
C LEU A 11 26.29 -16.31 -16.09
N GLU A 12 25.49 -17.37 -16.14
CA GLU A 12 24.44 -17.51 -17.16
C GLU A 12 23.41 -16.38 -16.99
N GLU A 13 23.41 -15.45 -17.93
CA GLU A 13 22.38 -14.42 -18.10
C GLU A 13 21.07 -15.10 -18.52
N LYS A 14 20.18 -15.34 -17.55
CA LYS A 14 18.81 -15.73 -17.86
C LYS A 14 18.03 -14.52 -18.35
N ARG A 15 17.88 -14.52 -19.68
CA ARG A 15 16.89 -13.86 -20.53
C ARG A 15 15.58 -13.60 -19.78
N PHE A 16 15.24 -12.33 -19.63
CA PHE A 16 13.93 -11.85 -19.20
C PHE A 16 12.93 -12.13 -20.33
N GLU A 17 11.90 -12.92 -20.05
CA GLU A 17 10.74 -13.06 -20.94
C GLU A 17 9.70 -11.99 -20.60
N GLU A 18 9.14 -11.43 -21.68
CA GLU A 18 8.06 -10.44 -21.75
C GLU A 18 6.91 -10.73 -20.78
N VAL A 19 6.50 -9.69 -20.03
CA VAL A 19 5.21 -9.68 -19.34
C VAL A 19 4.19 -9.03 -20.27
N GLU A 20 3.21 -9.82 -20.71
CA GLU A 20 2.08 -9.35 -21.50
C GLU A 20 1.22 -8.34 -20.72
N GLU A 21 0.77 -7.33 -21.45
CA GLU A 21 -0.14 -6.28 -20.98
C GLU A 21 -1.51 -6.89 -20.65
N VAL A 22 -1.91 -6.86 -19.38
CA VAL A 22 -3.27 -7.23 -18.99
C VAL A 22 -4.21 -6.06 -19.30
N GLU A 23 -5.18 -6.35 -20.16
CA GLU A 23 -6.22 -5.46 -20.65
C GLU A 23 -6.92 -4.70 -19.53
N LYS A 24 -7.03 -3.38 -19.71
CA LYS A 24 -7.84 -2.49 -18.86
C LYS A 24 -9.30 -2.82 -19.09
N GLY A 25 -9.90 -3.57 -18.17
CA GLY A 25 -11.33 -3.75 -18.10
C GLY A 25 -12.03 -2.41 -17.90
N ASP A 26 -12.72 -1.96 -18.95
CA ASP A 26 -13.70 -0.87 -18.98
C ASP A 26 -15.03 -1.35 -18.37
N MET A 27 -15.62 -0.54 -17.48
CA MET A 27 -17.05 -0.46 -17.10
C MET A 27 -17.19 0.27 -15.76
N THR A 28 -17.96 1.36 -15.57
CA THR A 28 -18.96 2.03 -16.40
C THR A 28 -18.99 3.54 -16.08
N GLU A 29 -19.09 4.38 -17.11
CA GLU A 29 -19.63 5.73 -16.98
C GLU A 29 -21.13 5.63 -16.65
N GLN A 30 -21.56 6.26 -15.55
CA GLN A 30 -22.96 6.59 -15.33
C GLN A 30 -23.10 8.10 -15.09
N ASN A 31 -23.43 8.78 -16.18
CA ASN A 31 -24.33 9.92 -16.30
C ASN A 31 -24.07 11.14 -15.39
N VAL A 32 -23.29 12.09 -15.91
CA VAL A 32 -23.09 13.43 -15.34
C VAL A 32 -24.31 14.29 -15.65
N ASN A 33 -25.24 14.38 -14.68
CA ASN A 33 -26.19 15.49 -14.61
C ASN A 33 -25.77 16.45 -13.51
N ASN A 34 -25.30 17.61 -13.97
CA ASN A 34 -24.88 18.79 -13.25
C ASN A 34 -25.66 19.06 -11.93
N SER A 35 -25.00 18.84 -10.80
CA SER A 35 -25.24 19.55 -9.55
C SER A 35 -23.92 19.56 -8.77
N VAL A 36 -23.59 20.71 -8.18
CA VAL A 36 -22.31 21.05 -7.51
C VAL A 36 -21.75 19.84 -6.72
N GLY A 37 -20.84 19.10 -7.34
CA GLY A 37 -20.41 17.79 -6.86
C GLY A 37 -19.29 17.92 -5.85
N VAL A 38 -19.59 17.67 -4.58
CA VAL A 38 -18.59 17.41 -3.55
C VAL A 38 -17.74 16.22 -4.01
N GLY A 39 -16.52 16.47 -4.49
CA GLY A 39 -15.65 15.43 -5.03
C GLY A 39 -15.31 14.37 -3.99
N TYR A 40 -15.82 13.15 -4.16
CA TYR A 40 -15.45 12.02 -3.32
C TYR A 40 -14.09 11.47 -3.79
N TYR A 41 -13.02 11.89 -3.13
CA TYR A 41 -11.68 11.36 -3.32
C TYR A 41 -11.67 9.85 -3.01
N SER A 42 -11.75 9.01 -4.04
CA SER A 42 -11.59 7.56 -3.90
C SER A 42 -10.22 7.29 -3.31
N SER A 43 -10.19 6.64 -2.15
CA SER A 43 -8.95 6.33 -1.46
C SER A 43 -8.28 5.03 -1.94
N TYR A 44 -8.88 4.36 -2.93
CA TYR A 44 -8.41 3.12 -3.52
C TYR A 44 -7.17 3.35 -4.37
N GLY A 45 -6.22 2.41 -4.35
CA GLY A 45 -5.00 2.49 -5.16
C GLY A 45 -3.97 3.53 -4.71
N LYS A 46 -4.25 4.26 -3.62
CA LYS A 46 -3.28 5.18 -3.02
C LYS A 46 -2.05 4.44 -2.53
N ASP A 47 -0.89 5.06 -2.71
CA ASP A 47 0.36 4.66 -2.11
C ASP A 47 0.45 5.18 -0.66
N PHE A 48 1.24 4.49 0.17
CA PHE A 48 1.48 4.88 1.57
C PHE A 48 2.92 4.54 1.93
N VAL A 49 3.44 5.22 2.96
CA VAL A 49 4.81 5.01 3.41
C VAL A 49 4.83 4.04 4.58
N ILE A 50 5.75 3.07 4.56
CA ILE A 50 6.04 2.22 5.71
C ILE A 50 7.34 2.70 6.36
N VAL A 51 7.25 3.05 7.65
CA VAL A 51 8.40 3.39 8.49
C VAL A 51 8.53 2.39 9.63
N GLN A 52 9.75 2.19 10.14
CA GLN A 52 9.94 1.44 11.38
C GLN A 52 9.85 2.40 12.58
N ASN A 53 9.18 1.96 13.65
CA ASN A 53 9.28 2.67 14.92
C ASN A 53 10.57 2.31 15.66
N ASN A 54 10.86 2.99 16.77
CA ASN A 54 12.08 2.75 17.58
C ASN A 54 12.17 1.32 18.16
N ARG A 55 11.11 0.52 18.06
CA ARG A 55 11.07 -0.89 18.46
C ARG A 55 11.13 -1.84 17.26
N GLY A 56 11.50 -1.35 16.08
CA GLY A 56 11.58 -2.10 14.83
C GLY A 56 10.23 -2.49 14.20
N ASN A 57 9.09 -2.06 14.76
CA ASN A 57 7.78 -2.47 14.26
C ASN A 57 7.34 -1.58 13.09
N PRO A 58 6.74 -2.16 12.03
CA PRO A 58 6.26 -1.41 10.89
C PRO A 58 5.07 -0.52 11.24
N THR A 59 5.12 0.70 10.73
CA THR A 59 4.10 1.75 10.88
C THR A 59 3.79 2.31 9.50
N ALA A 60 2.52 2.28 9.11
CA ALA A 60 2.07 2.89 7.88
C ALA A 60 1.69 4.36 8.11
N ILE A 61 2.03 5.22 7.15
CA ILE A 61 1.68 6.64 7.11
C ILE A 61 0.92 6.91 5.81
N LEU A 62 -0.33 7.39 5.94
CA LEU A 62 -1.18 7.79 4.83
C LEU A 62 -1.99 9.03 5.24
N ASP A 63 -2.03 10.05 4.39
CA ASP A 63 -2.81 11.29 4.60
C ASP A 63 -2.60 11.89 6.02
N GLY A 64 -1.34 11.93 6.47
CA GLY A 64 -0.94 12.41 7.80
C GLY A 64 -1.32 11.49 8.98
N CYS A 65 -1.99 10.38 8.72
CA CYS A 65 -2.43 9.42 9.72
C CYS A 65 -1.42 8.29 9.90
N ARG A 66 -1.15 7.94 11.17
CA ARG A 66 -0.26 6.82 11.53
C ARG A 66 -1.06 5.59 11.92
N TYR A 67 -0.68 4.46 11.34
CA TYR A 67 -1.28 3.16 11.62
C TYR A 67 -0.23 2.14 12.02
N ARG A 68 -0.54 1.29 13.00
CA ARG A 68 0.28 0.12 13.34
C ARG A 68 -0.25 -1.11 12.62
N LYS A 69 0.65 -2.02 12.22
CA LYS A 69 0.25 -3.34 11.70
C LYS A 69 -0.56 -4.08 12.77
N TYR A 70 -1.71 -4.63 12.39
CA TYR A 70 -2.56 -5.43 13.28
C TYR A 70 -2.47 -6.92 12.94
N ARG A 71 -2.84 -7.28 11.72
CA ARG A 71 -2.77 -8.66 11.22
C ARG A 71 -2.62 -8.68 9.71
N THR A 72 -2.08 -9.78 9.19
CA THR A 72 -2.14 -10.14 7.77
C THR A 72 -3.05 -11.36 7.65
N ASN A 73 -3.95 -11.40 6.67
CA ASN A 73 -4.77 -12.58 6.40
C ASN A 73 -4.10 -13.50 5.35
N ASN A 74 -4.73 -14.64 5.06
CA ASN A 74 -4.22 -15.61 4.09
C ASN A 74 -4.16 -15.07 2.66
N ASN A 75 -4.92 -14.01 2.35
CA ASN A 75 -4.92 -13.35 1.04
C ASN A 75 -3.90 -12.21 0.98
N CYS A 76 -2.87 -12.23 1.83
CA CYS A 76 -1.83 -11.21 1.93
C CYS A 76 -2.32 -9.77 2.23
N VAL A 77 -3.60 -9.59 2.58
CA VAL A 77 -4.15 -8.29 2.96
C VAL A 77 -3.70 -7.94 4.36
N ILE A 78 -3.00 -6.82 4.48
CA ILE A 78 -2.54 -6.29 5.76
C ILE A 78 -3.61 -5.35 6.29
N THR A 79 -4.09 -5.63 7.51
CA THR A 79 -4.92 -4.70 8.27
C THR A 79 -4.05 -3.83 9.14
N TRP A 80 -4.18 -2.52 8.97
CA TRP A 80 -3.54 -1.48 9.75
C TRP A 80 -4.60 -0.76 10.59
N ILE A 81 -4.28 -0.47 11.84
CA ILE A 81 -5.19 0.25 12.75
C ILE A 81 -4.55 1.53 13.24
N CYS A 82 -5.36 2.57 13.41
CA CYS A 82 -4.91 3.86 13.91
C CYS A 82 -4.08 3.69 15.20
N ASN A 83 -2.95 4.38 15.28
CA ASN A 83 -2.10 4.31 16.47
C ASN A 83 -2.81 4.85 17.73
N LYS A 84 -3.79 5.76 17.54
CA LYS A 84 -4.65 6.29 18.62
C LYS A 84 -5.83 5.38 18.99
N GLN A 85 -5.89 4.15 18.47
CA GLN A 85 -6.97 3.20 18.80
C GLN A 85 -7.05 2.88 20.29
N ARG A 86 -5.90 2.76 20.98
CA ARG A 86 -5.88 2.49 22.42
C ARG A 86 -6.17 3.75 23.26
N SER A 87 -5.57 4.88 22.90
CA SER A 87 -5.64 6.12 23.68
C SER A 87 -6.89 6.97 23.44
N ARG A 88 -7.44 7.00 22.22
CA ARG A 88 -8.63 7.79 21.86
C ARG A 88 -9.78 6.95 21.33
N LYS A 89 -9.73 5.62 21.53
CA LYS A 89 -10.72 4.66 21.00
C LYS A 89 -10.98 4.84 19.49
N CYS A 90 -9.96 5.28 18.75
CA CYS A 90 -10.11 5.59 17.34
C CYS A 90 -10.48 4.33 16.54
N LYS A 91 -11.50 4.44 15.68
CA LYS A 91 -11.95 3.36 14.79
C LYS A 91 -11.30 3.39 13.40
N GLY A 92 -10.35 4.30 13.16
CA GLY A 92 -9.62 4.41 11.90
C GLY A 92 -8.87 3.14 11.56
N ARG A 93 -9.08 2.62 10.34
CA ARG A 93 -8.46 1.40 9.81
C ARG A 93 -8.06 1.59 8.36
N MET A 94 -7.03 0.90 7.93
CA MET A 94 -6.61 0.83 6.54
C MET A 94 -6.33 -0.63 6.19
N LYS A 95 -6.72 -1.08 5.01
CA LYS A 95 -6.30 -2.35 4.43
C LYS A 95 -5.40 -2.09 3.24
N SER A 96 -4.31 -2.84 3.14
CA SER A 96 -3.42 -2.80 1.97
C SER A 96 -3.17 -4.19 1.41
N LEU A 97 -2.92 -4.25 0.12
CA LEU A 97 -2.48 -5.42 -0.62
C LEU A 97 -1.40 -4.95 -1.59
N GLU A 98 -0.27 -5.66 -1.65
CA GLU A 98 0.82 -5.36 -2.61
C GLU A 98 1.28 -3.89 -2.60
N GLY A 99 1.38 -3.29 -1.40
CA GLY A 99 1.82 -1.89 -1.25
C GLY A 99 0.76 -0.84 -1.62
N LYS A 100 -0.42 -1.25 -2.09
CA LYS A 100 -1.53 -0.36 -2.44
C LYS A 100 -2.63 -0.38 -1.38
N VAL A 101 -3.31 0.75 -1.21
CA VAL A 101 -4.50 0.85 -0.36
C VAL A 101 -5.70 0.20 -1.04
N VAL A 102 -6.37 -0.70 -0.30
CA VAL A 102 -7.60 -1.38 -0.75
C VAL A 102 -8.84 -0.82 -0.05
N SER A 103 -8.72 -0.32 1.18
CA SER A 103 -9.88 0.23 1.91
C SER A 103 -9.43 1.07 3.09
N ILE A 104 -10.15 2.18 3.33
CA ILE A 104 -9.94 3.02 4.51
C ILE A 104 -11.27 3.20 5.25
N ARG A 105 -11.20 2.98 6.56
CA ARG A 105 -12.22 3.41 7.51
C ARG A 105 -11.78 4.76 8.10
N PRO A 106 -12.63 5.80 8.06
CA PRO A 106 -12.30 7.13 8.57
C PRO A 106 -11.86 7.13 10.04
N HIS A 107 -11.02 8.10 10.40
CA HIS A 107 -10.58 8.30 11.78
C HIS A 107 -11.60 9.06 12.59
N THR A 108 -12.04 8.46 13.68
CA THR A 108 -12.83 9.19 14.69
C THR A 108 -11.96 10.10 15.56
N CYS A 109 -10.62 9.99 15.52
CA CYS A 109 -9.71 10.85 16.29
C CYS A 109 -9.33 12.17 15.58
N LEU A 110 -9.78 12.35 14.33
CA LEU A 110 -9.63 13.59 13.58
C LEU A 110 -10.90 14.44 13.64
N MET A 111 -12.04 13.78 13.80
CA MET A 111 -13.29 14.41 14.21
C MET A 111 -13.12 14.77 15.69
N LYS A 112 -12.66 15.99 15.97
CA LYS A 112 -12.67 16.52 17.34
C LYS A 112 -14.11 16.44 17.88
N PRO A 113 -14.35 16.07 19.15
CA PRO A 113 -15.42 16.70 19.90
C PRO A 113 -15.08 18.17 20.18
#